data_AF-A0A2K1QPW3-F1
#
_entry.id   AF-A0A2K1QPW3-F1
#
_cell.length_a   1.000
_cell.length_b   1.000
_cell.length_c   1.000
_cell.angle_alpha   90.00
_cell.angle_beta   90.00
_cell.angle_gamma   90.00
#
_symmetry.space_group_name_H-M   'P 1'
#
loop_
_entity.id
_entity.type
_entity.pdbx_description
1 polymer ?
#
loop_
_entity_poly.entity_id
_entity_poly.type
_entity_poly.pdbx_seq_one_letter_code
_entity_poly.pdbx_strand_id
1 'polypeptide(L)'
;MKAFATLLALLPICVLGATVNIHKRDLEGQKLLGFRVVNEQLAVKYSQNGNKLLFDPTFQSSSSDQLGPGVYLSPDPYGWIASDTTLGVGHWRCAVFANEAQWLRVKVAWIPREWGPDPPPGSTQQCDVGNCWYPVGTASQNAGLTPANTVLLSAALGGNGPTLQMLIPNLVANDASLNIETRCFNVVNQNGMRNLESYGTADWNNPYPFGLAQPPTDILRP
;
A
#
# COMPACT_ATOMS: atom_id res chain seq x y z
N MET A 1 37.45 -6.64 72.27
CA MET A 1 36.25 -6.36 71.45
C MET A 1 36.70 -5.53 70.26
N LYS A 2 36.72 -6.10 69.06
CA LYS A 2 37.10 -5.39 67.81
C LYS A 2 35.83 -5.26 66.97
N ALA A 3 35.36 -4.03 66.77
CA ALA A 3 34.21 -3.72 65.94
C ALA A 3 34.65 -3.68 64.47
N PHE A 4 34.04 -4.53 63.64
CA PHE A 4 34.17 -4.49 62.18
C PHE A 4 33.08 -3.55 61.63
N ALA A 5 33.50 -2.38 61.13
CA ALA A 5 32.63 -1.49 60.36
C ALA A 5 32.56 -2.02 58.92
N THR A 6 31.38 -2.50 58.52
CA THR A 6 31.12 -2.96 57.15
C THR A 6 30.60 -1.77 56.34
N LEU A 7 31.39 -1.33 55.36
CA LEU A 7 31.06 -0.23 54.44
C LEU A 7 30.18 -0.77 53.32
N LEU A 8 28.90 -0.37 53.28
CA LEU A 8 27.95 -0.75 52.24
C LEU A 8 28.09 0.23 51.06
N ALA A 9 28.72 -0.21 49.96
CA ALA A 9 28.87 0.59 48.75
C ALA A 9 27.57 0.54 47.91
N LEU A 10 26.87 1.67 47.84
CA LEU A 10 25.74 1.90 46.93
C LEU A 10 26.27 2.17 45.51
N LEU A 11 26.12 1.20 44.61
CA LEU A 11 26.37 1.39 43.18
C LEU A 11 25.17 2.09 42.52
N PRO A 12 25.37 3.19 41.78
CA PRO A 12 24.31 3.81 41.00
C PRO A 12 23.96 2.92 39.80
N ILE A 13 22.75 2.35 39.80
CA ILE A 13 22.18 1.65 38.66
C ILE A 13 21.86 2.72 37.60
N CYS A 14 22.75 2.87 36.63
CA CYS A 14 22.52 3.69 35.45
C CYS A 14 21.49 2.97 34.56
N VAL A 15 20.21 3.30 34.72
CA VAL A 15 19.17 2.87 33.78
C VAL A 15 19.35 3.71 32.52
N LEU A 16 20.09 3.17 31.55
CA LEU A 16 20.14 3.71 30.20
C LEU A 16 18.73 3.59 29.61
N GLY A 17 18.02 4.71 29.57
CA GLY A 17 16.78 4.86 28.82
C GLY A 17 17.08 4.74 27.34
N ALA A 18 17.07 3.51 26.81
CA ALA A 18 17.01 3.30 25.38
C ALA A 18 15.68 3.88 24.90
N THR A 19 15.74 4.97 24.13
CA THR A 19 14.61 5.41 23.31
C THR A 19 14.35 4.30 22.30
N VAL A 20 13.42 3.40 22.64
CA VAL A 20 12.97 2.36 21.73
C VAL A 20 12.26 3.09 20.60
N ASN A 21 12.87 3.11 19.41
CA ASN A 21 12.16 3.41 18.18
C ASN A 21 11.21 2.23 17.90
N ILE A 22 10.06 2.22 18.60
CA ILE A 22 9.07 1.13 18.59
C ILE A 22 8.57 0.89 17.14
N HIS A 23 8.48 1.94 16.32
CA HIS A 23 7.87 1.86 15.00
C HIS A 23 8.60 1.00 13.96
N LYS A 24 9.93 0.81 14.07
CA LYS A 24 10.67 0.02 13.08
C LYS A 24 10.70 -1.48 13.41
N ARG A 25 10.49 -1.86 14.67
CA ARG A 25 10.41 -3.28 15.10
C ARG A 25 9.05 -3.90 14.80
N ASP A 26 7.98 -3.11 14.85
CA ASP A 26 6.61 -3.58 14.57
C ASP A 26 6.31 -3.83 13.07
N LEU A 27 7.32 -3.73 12.21
CA LEU A 27 7.22 -3.97 10.76
C LEU A 27 8.17 -5.10 10.31
N GLU A 28 8.82 -5.82 11.23
CA GLU A 28 9.72 -6.91 10.86
C GLU A 28 8.96 -7.99 10.07
N GLY A 29 9.38 -8.22 8.82
CA GLY A 29 8.70 -9.12 7.88
C GLY A 29 7.40 -8.57 7.26
N GLN A 30 7.08 -7.29 7.48
CA GLN A 30 5.97 -6.60 6.81
C GLN A 30 6.49 -5.63 5.74
N LYS A 31 5.82 -5.61 4.58
CA LYS A 31 6.04 -4.65 3.51
C LYS A 31 4.90 -3.65 3.46
N LEU A 32 5.24 -2.35 3.47
CA LEU A 32 4.28 -1.29 3.15
C LEU A 32 3.91 -1.41 1.66
N LEU A 33 2.62 -1.65 1.40
CA LEU A 33 2.08 -1.79 0.05
C LEU A 33 1.66 -0.45 -0.53
N GLY A 34 1.19 0.46 0.31
CA GLY A 34 0.66 1.75 -0.12
C GLY A 34 -0.32 2.32 0.89
N PHE A 35 -1.02 3.34 0.46
CA PHE A 35 -1.95 4.11 1.26
C PHE A 35 -3.30 4.21 0.55
N ARG A 36 -4.36 4.44 1.30
CA ARG A 36 -5.65 4.81 0.72
C ARG A 36 -6.44 5.71 1.65
N VAL A 37 -7.32 6.49 1.05
CA VAL A 37 -8.36 7.24 1.76
C VAL A 37 -9.62 6.39 1.81
N VAL A 38 -10.26 6.33 2.96
CA VAL A 38 -11.55 5.67 3.17
C VAL A 38 -12.46 6.57 4.00
N ASN A 39 -13.76 6.30 3.97
CA ASN A 39 -14.69 6.92 4.91
C ASN A 39 -14.63 6.19 6.27
N GLU A 40 -15.22 6.82 7.29
CA GLU A 40 -15.27 6.27 8.64
C GLU A 40 -15.91 4.88 8.71
N GLN A 41 -16.97 4.63 7.96
CA GLN A 41 -17.67 3.34 7.97
C GLN A 41 -16.74 2.20 7.53
N LEU A 42 -15.97 2.38 6.47
CA LEU A 42 -15.01 1.37 6.01
C LEU A 42 -13.81 1.24 6.97
N ALA A 43 -13.34 2.34 7.58
CA ALA A 43 -12.31 2.27 8.61
C ALA A 43 -12.76 1.45 9.85
N VAL A 44 -14.02 1.63 10.28
CA VAL A 44 -14.63 0.83 11.34
C VAL A 44 -14.73 -0.64 10.93
N LYS A 45 -15.11 -0.94 9.69
CA LYS A 45 -15.14 -2.33 9.18
C LYS A 45 -13.76 -2.98 9.22
N TYR A 46 -12.70 -2.27 8.85
CA TYR A 46 -11.34 -2.81 8.99
C TYR A 46 -10.99 -3.12 10.44
N SER A 47 -11.27 -2.19 11.37
CA SER A 47 -11.03 -2.40 12.80
C SER A 47 -11.78 -3.62 13.34
N GLN A 48 -13.06 -3.77 12.98
CA GLN A 48 -13.89 -4.94 13.34
C GLN A 48 -13.39 -6.24 12.71
N ASN A 49 -12.77 -6.16 11.52
CA ASN A 49 -12.13 -7.28 10.84
C ASN A 49 -10.67 -7.50 11.29
N GLY A 50 -10.33 -7.14 12.55
CA GLY A 50 -8.99 -7.34 13.09
C GLY A 50 -7.90 -6.55 12.37
N ASN A 51 -8.24 -5.36 11.88
CA ASN A 51 -7.37 -4.52 11.04
C ASN A 51 -6.93 -5.20 9.74
N LYS A 52 -7.71 -6.12 9.19
CA LYS A 52 -7.42 -6.75 7.90
C LYS A 52 -8.09 -6.01 6.75
N LEU A 53 -7.37 -5.95 5.64
CA LEU A 53 -7.90 -5.36 4.41
C LEU A 53 -9.13 -6.15 3.96
N LEU A 54 -10.17 -5.41 3.58
CA LEU A 54 -11.42 -5.95 3.07
C LEU A 54 -11.76 -5.19 1.79
N PHE A 55 -12.11 -5.91 0.74
CA PHE A 55 -12.83 -5.31 -0.39
C PHE A 55 -14.32 -5.36 -0.09
N ASP A 56 -14.96 -4.20 -0.12
CA ASP A 56 -16.40 -4.07 0.05
C ASP A 56 -16.97 -3.25 -1.12
N PRO A 57 -17.76 -3.86 -2.02
CA PRO A 57 -18.26 -3.19 -3.21
C PRO A 57 -19.20 -2.03 -2.87
N THR A 58 -19.78 -1.95 -1.66
CA THR A 58 -20.63 -0.81 -1.28
C THR A 58 -19.83 0.49 -1.10
N PHE A 59 -18.51 0.40 -0.96
CA PHE A 59 -17.61 1.55 -0.82
C PHE A 59 -16.73 1.77 -2.06
N GLN A 60 -17.03 1.09 -3.16
CA GLN A 60 -16.36 1.31 -4.42
C GLN A 60 -16.80 2.65 -5.02
N SER A 61 -15.85 3.52 -5.37
CA SER A 61 -16.19 4.74 -6.08
C SER A 61 -16.35 4.42 -7.57
N SER A 62 -17.49 4.80 -8.13
CA SER A 62 -17.77 4.63 -9.57
C SER A 62 -16.81 5.41 -10.48
N SER A 63 -16.02 6.34 -9.93
CA SER A 63 -15.10 7.21 -10.65
C SER A 63 -13.67 6.68 -10.81
N SER A 64 -13.29 5.57 -10.15
CA SER A 64 -11.90 5.07 -10.13
C SER A 64 -11.71 3.63 -10.63
N ASP A 65 -12.74 3.00 -11.18
CA ASP A 65 -12.73 1.60 -11.63
C ASP A 65 -11.93 1.34 -12.93
N GLN A 66 -10.93 2.16 -13.24
CA GLN A 66 -10.09 2.03 -14.43
C GLN A 66 -9.44 0.63 -14.52
N LEU A 67 -9.11 0.03 -13.38
CA LEU A 67 -8.49 -1.30 -13.28
C LEU A 67 -9.49 -2.39 -12.85
N GLY A 68 -10.79 -2.07 -12.79
CA GLY A 68 -11.83 -2.98 -12.34
C GLY A 68 -12.03 -3.03 -10.82
N PRO A 69 -12.73 -4.06 -10.30
CA PRO A 69 -13.11 -4.14 -8.90
C PRO A 69 -11.97 -4.57 -7.99
N GLY A 70 -11.72 -3.78 -6.94
CA GLY A 70 -10.72 -4.11 -5.94
C GLY A 70 -10.43 -2.97 -4.96
N VAL A 71 -9.40 -3.17 -4.16
CA VAL A 71 -8.84 -2.15 -3.28
C VAL A 71 -7.78 -1.39 -4.05
N TYR A 72 -8.01 -0.11 -4.27
CA TYR A 72 -6.99 0.76 -4.82
C TYR A 72 -6.09 1.28 -3.69
N LEU A 73 -4.81 1.52 -4.00
CA LEU A 73 -3.82 2.21 -3.17
C LEU A 73 -3.07 3.29 -3.99
N SER A 74 -2.45 4.23 -3.28
CA SER A 74 -1.43 5.18 -3.74
C SER A 74 -0.08 4.88 -3.06
N PRO A 75 1.06 5.28 -3.67
CA PRO A 75 2.37 5.08 -3.03
C PRO A 75 2.63 6.10 -1.91
N ASP A 76 1.99 7.26 -1.98
CA ASP A 76 2.14 8.37 -1.06
C ASP A 76 0.90 8.47 -0.14
N PRO A 77 1.08 8.72 1.18
CA PRO A 77 -0.02 8.90 2.12
C PRO A 77 -1.02 10.00 1.74
N TYR A 78 -0.62 10.94 0.89
CA TYR A 78 -1.39 12.06 0.33
C TYR A 78 -1.54 11.98 -1.20
N GLY A 79 -1.09 10.90 -1.83
CA GLY A 79 -1.08 10.72 -3.30
C GLY A 79 -2.47 10.75 -3.95
N TRP A 80 -3.52 10.51 -3.16
CA TRP A 80 -4.88 10.84 -3.55
C TRP A 80 -5.41 12.01 -2.74
N ILE A 81 -5.76 13.03 -3.49
CA ILE A 81 -6.64 14.11 -3.05
C ILE A 81 -8.02 13.48 -3.15
N ALA A 82 -8.70 13.27 -2.01
CA ALA A 82 -10.14 13.04 -2.10
C ALA A 82 -10.70 14.22 -2.89
N SER A 83 -11.54 13.97 -3.90
CA SER A 83 -12.12 15.03 -4.73
C SER A 83 -12.83 16.13 -3.93
N ASP A 84 -13.02 15.90 -2.63
CA ASP A 84 -13.32 16.89 -1.64
C ASP A 84 -12.05 17.62 -1.16
N THR A 85 -11.87 18.87 -1.60
CA THR A 85 -10.90 19.83 -1.03
C THR A 85 -11.10 20.08 0.47
N THR A 86 -12.16 19.52 1.07
CA THR A 86 -12.36 19.32 2.50
C THR A 86 -12.18 17.85 2.88
N LEU A 87 -10.93 17.37 2.98
CA LEU A 87 -10.62 16.22 3.84
C LEU A 87 -10.85 16.61 5.31
N GLY A 88 -12.12 16.75 5.68
CA GLY A 88 -12.61 17.12 7.00
C GLY A 88 -13.01 15.88 7.80
N VAL A 89 -13.91 16.12 8.74
CA VAL A 89 -14.50 15.09 9.62
C VAL A 89 -15.11 13.98 8.77
N GLY A 90 -14.81 12.71 9.10
CA GLY A 90 -15.37 11.53 8.44
C GLY A 90 -14.44 10.82 7.45
N HIS A 91 -13.26 11.37 7.17
CA HIS A 91 -12.23 10.72 6.35
C HIS A 91 -11.12 10.09 7.19
N TRP A 92 -10.64 8.96 6.71
CA TRP A 92 -9.54 8.21 7.31
C TRP A 92 -8.49 7.92 6.26
N ARG A 93 -7.22 7.99 6.66
CA ARG A 93 -6.09 7.56 5.84
C ARG A 93 -5.53 6.28 6.42
N CYS A 94 -5.39 5.27 5.57
CA CYS A 94 -4.92 3.95 5.95
C CYS A 94 -3.59 3.65 5.26
N ALA A 95 -2.59 3.22 6.02
CA ALA A 95 -1.43 2.51 5.49
C ALA A 95 -1.77 1.02 5.39
N VAL A 96 -1.37 0.39 4.30
CA VAL A 96 -1.64 -1.03 4.03
C VAL A 96 -0.33 -1.79 3.99
N PHE A 97 -0.26 -2.89 4.75
CA PHE A 97 0.91 -3.74 4.88
C PHE A 97 0.58 -5.17 4.50
N ALA A 98 1.57 -5.95 4.10
CA ALA A 98 1.43 -7.40 3.94
C ALA A 98 2.68 -8.12 4.46
N ASN A 99 2.57 -9.42 4.66
CA ASN A 99 3.74 -10.27 4.86
C ASN A 99 4.66 -10.15 3.65
N GLU A 100 5.88 -9.64 3.86
CA GLU A 100 6.81 -9.34 2.78
C GLU A 100 7.15 -10.60 1.97
N ALA A 101 7.52 -11.69 2.64
CA ALA A 101 7.92 -12.92 1.98
C ALA A 101 6.82 -13.51 1.09
N GLN A 102 5.56 -13.39 1.51
CA GLN A 102 4.41 -13.86 0.73
C GLN A 102 4.05 -12.87 -0.39
N TRP A 103 4.16 -11.57 -0.12
CA TRP A 103 3.93 -10.52 -1.12
C TRP A 103 4.87 -10.63 -2.32
N LEU A 104 6.12 -11.06 -2.09
CA LEU A 104 7.11 -11.33 -3.16
C LEU A 104 6.68 -12.44 -4.13
N ARG A 105 5.64 -13.22 -3.83
CA ARG A 105 5.09 -14.27 -4.69
C ARG A 105 3.81 -13.86 -5.39
N VAL A 106 3.25 -12.70 -5.04
CA VAL A 106 2.01 -12.21 -5.64
C VAL A 106 2.24 -11.91 -7.12
N LYS A 107 1.22 -12.22 -7.90
CA LYS A 107 1.15 -11.91 -9.32
C LYS A 107 0.93 -10.42 -9.49
N VAL A 108 1.78 -9.76 -10.28
CA VAL A 108 1.67 -8.33 -10.54
C VAL A 108 1.67 -8.11 -12.05
N ALA A 109 0.89 -7.16 -12.53
CA ALA A 109 0.92 -6.73 -13.92
C ALA A 109 0.85 -5.21 -14.02
N TRP A 110 1.59 -4.64 -14.97
CA TRP A 110 1.49 -3.23 -15.33
C TRP A 110 0.44 -3.03 -16.44
N ILE A 111 -0.48 -2.10 -16.22
CA ILE A 111 -1.50 -1.68 -17.17
C ILE A 111 -1.14 -0.27 -17.63
N PRO A 112 -0.74 -0.06 -18.89
CA PRO A 112 -0.54 1.29 -19.40
C PRO A 112 -1.88 2.04 -19.41
N ARG A 113 -1.83 3.36 -19.25
CA ARG A 113 -3.04 4.20 -19.27
C ARG A 113 -3.68 4.22 -20.67
N GLU A 114 -2.83 4.32 -21.68
CA GLU A 114 -3.19 4.41 -23.10
C GLU A 114 -2.36 3.40 -23.88
N TRP A 115 -2.87 2.98 -25.03
CA TRP A 115 -2.03 2.28 -26.00
C TRP A 115 -0.87 3.19 -26.42
N GLY A 116 0.27 2.59 -26.75
CA GLY A 116 1.36 3.30 -27.42
C GLY A 116 0.91 3.87 -28.77
N PRO A 117 1.83 4.46 -29.56
CA PRO A 117 1.48 5.13 -30.83
C PRO A 117 0.72 4.23 -31.83
N ASP A 118 0.85 2.91 -31.70
CA ASP A 118 0.21 1.91 -32.57
C ASP A 118 -0.77 1.01 -31.79
N PRO A 119 -2.02 1.44 -31.54
CA PRO A 119 -3.05 0.56 -30.99
C PRO A 119 -3.42 -0.57 -31.98
N PRO A 120 -3.82 -1.76 -31.51
CA PRO A 120 -4.36 -2.79 -32.39
C PRO A 120 -5.52 -2.27 -33.25
N PRO A 121 -5.65 -2.71 -34.52
CA PRO A 121 -6.75 -2.29 -35.38
C PRO A 121 -8.11 -2.57 -34.73
N GLY A 122 -8.92 -1.53 -34.55
CA GLY A 122 -10.25 -1.63 -33.92
C GLY A 122 -10.29 -1.47 -32.40
N SER A 123 -9.15 -1.30 -31.72
CA SER A 123 -9.16 -0.91 -30.31
C SER A 123 -9.41 0.59 -30.14
N THR A 124 -10.17 0.96 -29.11
CA THR A 124 -10.14 2.34 -28.61
C THR A 124 -8.75 2.59 -28.00
N GLN A 125 -8.29 3.85 -27.99
CA GLN A 125 -6.95 4.20 -27.48
C GLN A 125 -6.75 3.89 -25.98
N GLN A 126 -7.82 3.50 -25.28
CA GLN A 126 -7.82 3.14 -23.87
C GLN A 126 -7.47 1.67 -23.68
N CYS A 127 -6.52 1.40 -22.80
CA CYS A 127 -6.13 0.04 -22.40
C CYS A 127 -7.10 -0.51 -21.36
N ASP A 128 -7.58 -1.74 -21.54
CA ASP A 128 -8.46 -2.41 -20.57
C ASP A 128 -7.75 -3.57 -19.85
N VAL A 129 -8.36 -3.98 -18.74
CA VAL A 129 -7.92 -5.12 -17.94
C VAL A 129 -8.35 -6.41 -18.64
N GLY A 130 -7.50 -6.91 -19.53
CA GLY A 130 -7.74 -8.14 -20.30
C GLY A 130 -7.00 -8.16 -21.62
N ASN A 131 -6.83 -7.00 -22.26
CA ASN A 131 -6.13 -6.86 -23.53
C ASN A 131 -4.74 -6.21 -23.41
N CYS A 132 -4.47 -5.47 -22.32
CA CYS A 132 -3.30 -4.61 -22.21
C CYS A 132 -2.61 -4.73 -20.85
N TRP A 133 -1.90 -5.83 -20.62
CA TRP A 133 -1.12 -5.96 -19.39
C TRP A 133 0.24 -6.56 -19.62
N TYR A 134 1.24 -5.98 -18.98
CA TYR A 134 2.61 -6.43 -19.01
C TYR A 134 2.87 -7.16 -17.70
N PRO A 135 2.94 -8.50 -17.73
CA PRO A 135 3.15 -9.26 -16.51
C PRO A 135 4.52 -8.93 -15.91
N VAL A 136 4.58 -8.76 -14.60
CA VAL A 136 5.76 -8.39 -13.83
C VAL A 136 6.22 -9.59 -13.02
N GLY A 137 7.43 -10.08 -13.30
CA GLY A 137 8.01 -11.19 -12.56
C GLY A 137 8.52 -12.32 -13.44
N THR A 138 8.74 -13.46 -12.78
CA THR A 138 9.21 -14.71 -13.40
C THR A 138 8.11 -15.41 -14.20
N ALA A 139 8.50 -16.30 -15.11
CA ALA A 139 7.54 -17.09 -15.91
C ALA A 139 6.53 -17.89 -15.05
N SER A 140 6.95 -18.38 -13.88
CA SER A 140 6.05 -19.09 -12.96
C SER A 140 5.04 -18.16 -12.30
N GLN A 141 5.42 -16.93 -11.95
CA GLN A 141 4.48 -15.91 -11.48
C GLN A 141 3.48 -15.53 -12.58
N ASN A 142 3.94 -15.49 -13.83
CA ASN A 142 3.13 -15.07 -14.97
C ASN A 142 2.19 -16.16 -15.51
N ALA A 143 2.23 -17.38 -14.95
CA ALA A 143 1.35 -18.46 -15.37
C ALA A 143 -0.07 -18.28 -14.83
N GLY A 144 -1.08 -18.27 -15.71
CA GLY A 144 -2.49 -18.23 -15.33
C GLY A 144 -2.90 -16.92 -14.62
N LEU A 145 -2.39 -15.79 -15.11
CA LEU A 145 -2.83 -14.47 -14.65
C LEU A 145 -4.30 -14.26 -15.03
N THR A 146 -5.10 -13.81 -14.07
CA THR A 146 -6.45 -13.29 -14.28
C THR A 146 -6.60 -11.96 -13.54
N PRO A 147 -7.51 -11.07 -13.98
CA PRO A 147 -7.78 -9.83 -13.26
C PRO A 147 -8.14 -10.06 -11.78
N ALA A 148 -8.77 -11.20 -11.48
CA ALA A 148 -9.15 -11.55 -10.12
C ALA A 148 -7.96 -11.95 -9.24
N ASN A 149 -6.85 -12.47 -9.78
CA ASN A 149 -5.73 -13.01 -9.01
C ASN A 149 -4.42 -12.23 -9.15
N THR A 150 -4.45 -11.08 -9.83
CA THR A 150 -3.25 -10.31 -10.19
C THR A 150 -3.38 -8.88 -9.71
N VAL A 151 -2.41 -8.41 -8.92
CA VAL A 151 -2.30 -7.00 -8.53
C VAL A 151 -1.97 -6.17 -9.77
N LEU A 152 -2.73 -5.11 -10.00
CA LEU A 152 -2.58 -4.28 -11.19
C LEU A 152 -1.96 -2.94 -10.81
N LEU A 153 -0.93 -2.53 -11.51
CA LEU A 153 -0.30 -1.22 -11.38
C LEU A 153 -0.61 -0.39 -12.62
N SER A 154 -0.91 0.89 -12.45
CA SER A 154 -1.14 1.79 -13.57
C SER A 154 -0.86 3.24 -13.20
N ALA A 155 -0.77 4.10 -14.22
CA ALA A 155 -0.90 5.53 -14.04
C ALA A 155 -2.38 5.94 -14.15
N ALA A 156 -2.86 6.70 -13.17
CA ALA A 156 -4.15 7.38 -13.17
C ALA A 156 -3.96 8.88 -13.45
N LEU A 157 -4.98 9.52 -14.02
CA LEU A 157 -5.06 10.98 -14.03
C LEU A 157 -5.51 11.48 -12.66
N GLY A 158 -4.61 12.08 -11.90
CA GLY A 158 -4.95 12.88 -10.73
C GLY A 158 -5.22 14.35 -11.10
N GLY A 159 -5.82 15.11 -10.18
CA GLY A 159 -6.08 16.55 -10.38
C GLY A 159 -4.81 17.40 -10.61
N ASN A 160 -3.64 16.87 -10.27
CA ASN A 160 -2.33 17.53 -10.43
C ASN A 160 -1.40 16.78 -11.41
N GLY A 161 -1.94 15.92 -12.28
CA GLY A 161 -1.17 15.15 -13.26
C GLY A 161 -1.17 13.64 -13.01
N PRO A 162 -0.34 12.87 -13.75
CA PRO A 162 -0.26 11.42 -13.60
C PRO A 162 0.13 11.02 -12.18
N THR A 163 -0.65 10.15 -11.55
CA THR A 163 -0.35 9.54 -10.25
C THR A 163 -0.33 8.02 -10.40
N LEU A 164 0.54 7.33 -9.67
CA LEU A 164 0.55 5.87 -9.67
C LEU A 164 -0.60 5.34 -8.81
N GLN A 165 -1.23 4.26 -9.28
CA GLN A 165 -2.22 3.49 -8.54
C GLN A 165 -1.90 2.00 -8.56
N MET A 166 -2.27 1.31 -7.47
CA MET A 166 -2.23 -0.14 -7.37
C MET A 166 -3.64 -0.64 -7.07
N LEU A 167 -4.16 -1.58 -7.85
CA LEU A 167 -5.37 -2.35 -7.53
C LEU A 167 -4.97 -3.70 -6.95
N ILE A 168 -5.45 -3.98 -5.74
CA ILE A 168 -5.45 -5.30 -5.11
C ILE A 168 -6.84 -5.92 -5.33
N PRO A 169 -6.99 -6.93 -6.20
CA PRO A 169 -8.27 -7.60 -6.42
C PRO A 169 -8.77 -8.31 -5.16
N ASN A 170 -10.08 -8.57 -5.09
CA ASN A 170 -10.71 -9.21 -3.93
C ASN A 170 -10.09 -10.57 -3.55
N LEU A 171 -9.68 -11.40 -4.53
CA LEU A 171 -9.07 -12.70 -4.22
C LEU A 171 -7.72 -12.53 -3.53
N VAL A 172 -6.93 -11.54 -3.96
CA VAL A 172 -5.63 -11.20 -3.35
C VAL A 172 -5.84 -10.57 -1.98
N ALA A 173 -6.80 -9.64 -1.85
CA ALA A 173 -7.11 -8.97 -0.59
C ALA A 173 -7.50 -9.94 0.53
N ASN A 174 -8.16 -11.05 0.19
CA ASN A 174 -8.62 -12.06 1.13
C ASN A 174 -7.68 -13.27 1.26
N ASP A 175 -6.51 -13.26 0.61
CA ASP A 175 -5.53 -14.32 0.79
C ASP A 175 -4.92 -14.24 2.20
N ALA A 176 -5.32 -15.18 3.06
CA ALA A 176 -4.87 -15.25 4.44
C ALA A 176 -3.34 -15.37 4.56
N SER A 177 -2.65 -15.94 3.56
CA SER A 177 -1.20 -16.07 3.58
C SER A 177 -0.49 -14.72 3.46
N LEU A 178 -1.10 -13.76 2.75
CA LEU A 178 -0.55 -12.41 2.60
C LEU A 178 -0.69 -11.59 3.87
N ASN A 179 -1.62 -11.96 4.76
CA ASN A 179 -1.84 -11.30 6.04
C ASN A 179 -1.97 -9.77 5.88
N ILE A 180 -2.77 -9.32 4.91
CA ILE A 180 -2.83 -7.90 4.55
C ILE A 180 -3.52 -7.10 5.67
N GLU A 181 -2.79 -6.16 6.24
CA GLU A 181 -3.19 -5.35 7.38
C GLU A 181 -3.38 -3.89 7.00
N THR A 182 -4.26 -3.20 7.71
CA THR A 182 -4.54 -1.79 7.55
C THR A 182 -4.30 -1.06 8.86
N ARG A 183 -3.61 0.07 8.82
CA ARG A 183 -3.45 0.97 9.97
C ARG A 183 -4.07 2.32 9.60
N CYS A 184 -5.27 2.57 10.12
CA CYS A 184 -6.09 3.73 9.74
C CYS A 184 -6.07 4.81 10.82
N PHE A 185 -5.96 6.06 10.39
CA PHE A 185 -6.01 7.22 11.25
C PHE A 185 -7.02 8.22 10.71
N ASN A 186 -7.84 8.76 11.61
CA ASN A 186 -8.73 9.86 11.29
C ASN A 186 -7.89 11.08 10.90
N VAL A 187 -8.22 11.76 9.80
CA VAL A 187 -7.45 12.90 9.29
C VAL A 187 -7.39 14.08 10.27
N VAL A 188 -8.35 14.21 11.19
CA VAL A 188 -8.30 15.24 12.24
C VAL A 188 -7.38 14.88 13.42
N ASN A 189 -6.94 13.63 13.53
CA ASN A 189 -6.01 13.18 14.55
C ASN A 189 -4.56 13.43 14.11
N GLN A 190 -4.00 14.57 14.53
CA GLN A 190 -2.63 14.96 14.17
C GLN A 190 -1.55 13.96 14.60
N ASN A 191 -1.70 13.30 15.76
CA ASN A 191 -0.76 12.26 16.20
C ASN A 191 -0.84 11.04 15.29
N GLY A 192 -2.06 10.61 14.94
CA GLY A 192 -2.28 9.50 14.01
C GLY A 192 -1.70 9.79 12.62
N MET A 193 -1.88 11.02 12.14
CA MET A 193 -1.33 11.45 10.85
C MET A 193 0.21 11.50 10.85
N ARG A 194 0.84 11.98 11.93
CA ARG A 194 2.31 11.88 12.08
C ARG A 194 2.80 10.44 12.09
N ASN A 195 2.06 9.53 12.72
CA ASN A 195 2.40 8.10 12.68
C ASN A 195 2.25 7.53 11.27
N LEU A 196 1.23 7.92 10.52
CA LEU A 196 1.04 7.53 9.12
C LEU A 196 2.23 7.99 8.27
N GLU A 197 2.63 9.25 8.41
CA GLU A 197 3.78 9.83 7.70
C GLU A 197 5.10 9.14 8.05
N SER A 198 5.24 8.67 9.30
CA SER A 198 6.45 7.97 9.75
C SER A 198 6.72 6.66 8.98
N TYR A 199 5.71 6.10 8.29
CA TYR A 199 5.88 4.93 7.44
C TYR A 199 6.59 5.23 6.11
N GLY A 200 6.73 6.51 5.73
CA GLY A 200 7.35 6.93 4.47
C GLY A 200 6.44 6.73 3.25
N THR A 201 7.05 6.48 2.10
CA THR A 201 6.34 6.16 0.85
C THR A 201 6.50 4.69 0.52
N ALA A 202 5.49 4.09 -0.11
CA ALA A 202 5.61 2.74 -0.63
C ALA A 202 6.51 2.76 -1.86
N ASP A 203 7.55 1.93 -1.84
CA ASP A 203 8.48 1.82 -2.97
C ASP A 203 7.87 0.96 -4.07
N TRP A 204 7.29 1.62 -5.07
CA TRP A 204 6.83 1.01 -6.32
C TRP A 204 7.80 1.26 -7.48
N ASN A 205 8.74 2.19 -7.31
CA ASN A 205 9.79 2.52 -8.28
C ASN A 205 10.87 1.45 -8.33
N ASN A 206 10.94 0.64 -7.29
CA ASN A 206 11.58 -0.64 -7.29
C ASN A 206 10.51 -1.75 -7.49
N PRO A 207 10.05 -2.00 -8.72
CA PRO A 207 9.39 -3.27 -9.03
C PRO A 207 10.38 -4.44 -8.97
N TYR A 208 11.65 -4.23 -8.59
CA TYR A 208 12.72 -5.23 -8.53
C TYR A 208 12.88 -6.01 -7.21
N PRO A 209 11.81 -6.31 -6.45
CA PRO A 209 11.73 -7.66 -5.93
C PRO A 209 11.44 -8.69 -7.04
N PHE A 210 11.00 -8.23 -8.23
CA PHE A 210 10.46 -9.07 -9.32
C PHE A 210 11.24 -9.02 -10.65
N GLY A 211 12.38 -8.32 -10.75
CA GLY A 211 13.34 -8.49 -11.85
C GLY A 211 12.92 -8.04 -13.27
N LEU A 212 12.14 -6.98 -13.45
CA LEU A 212 11.86 -6.43 -14.80
C LEU A 212 12.81 -5.29 -15.19
N ALA A 213 13.15 -5.16 -16.48
CA ALA A 213 13.61 -3.89 -17.05
C ALA A 213 12.58 -2.78 -16.75
N GLN A 214 13.04 -1.54 -16.56
CA GLN A 214 12.22 -0.36 -16.23
C GLN A 214 10.88 -0.36 -16.98
N PRO A 215 9.77 0.15 -16.39
CA PRO A 215 8.61 0.50 -17.20
C PRO A 215 9.12 1.34 -18.40
N PRO A 216 8.62 1.13 -19.63
CA PRO A 216 9.07 1.87 -20.80
C PRO A 216 9.24 3.35 -20.43
N THR A 217 10.44 3.89 -20.68
CA THR A 217 10.87 5.25 -20.27
C THR A 217 9.96 6.37 -20.78
N ASP A 218 8.99 6.03 -21.62
CA ASP A 218 8.01 6.94 -22.20
C ASP A 218 6.80 7.23 -21.26
N ILE A 219 6.70 6.54 -20.11
CA ILE A 219 5.50 6.59 -19.23
C ILE A 219 5.50 7.79 -18.25
N LEU A 220 6.64 8.47 -18.07
CA LEU A 220 6.75 9.69 -17.24
C LEU A 220 6.98 10.96 -18.06
N ARG A 221 6.79 10.93 -19.38
CA ARG A 221 6.78 12.18 -20.16
C ARG A 221 5.45 12.90 -19.91
N PRO A 222 5.47 14.14 -19.39
CA PRO A 222 4.27 14.94 -19.18
C PRO A 222 3.50 15.21 -20.48
#